data_AF-A0A962XBZ3-F1
#
_entry.id   AF-A0A962XBZ3-F1
#
_cell.length_a   1.000
_cell.length_b   1.000
_cell.length_c   1.000
_cell.angle_alpha   90.00
_cell.angle_beta   90.00
_cell.angle_gamma   90.00
#
_symmetry.space_group_name_H-M   'P 1'
#
loop_
_entity.id
_entity.type
_entity.pdbx_description
1 polymer ?
#
loop_
_entity_poly.entity_id
_entity_poly.type
_entity_poly.pdbx_seq_one_letter_code
_entity_poly.pdbx_strand_id
1 'polypeptide(L)'
;MKARIRGTIQWVLLAAGLSPALGVFADAGGRTPSVQFDYEPGSVWLQAAPFDRTQHQLGECGPRWICTVDGLPFFGTDGDVPSSQLITLDVLLGDTRVALEVSGMFDPWIDRPVKEQFSLTRYAEGLWVLRGRFSDGAAAYHGQWLITKKGAIRTQLGPSELLCDLCLPAITGYVQEQCNQ
;
A
#
# COMPACT_ATOMS: atom_id res chain seq x y z
N MET A 1 29.24 -46.68 -1.32
CA MET A 1 29.40 -45.27 -0.86
C MET A 1 28.04 -44.57 -1.02
N LYS A 2 27.56 -43.89 0.04
CA LYS A 2 26.29 -43.12 0.12
C LYS A 2 26.39 -41.86 -0.76
N ALA A 3 25.35 -41.25 -1.35
CA ALA A 3 24.08 -40.73 -0.83
C ALA A 3 23.05 -40.54 -2.00
N ARG A 4 21.75 -40.92 -1.89
CA ARG A 4 20.52 -40.21 -1.39
C ARG A 4 20.18 -38.87 -2.10
N ILE A 5 18.94 -38.49 -2.47
CA ILE A 5 17.55 -39.04 -2.54
C ILE A 5 16.71 -38.08 -3.45
N ARG A 6 15.87 -38.67 -4.33
CA ARG A 6 14.49 -38.36 -4.82
C ARG A 6 14.00 -36.88 -4.88
N GLY A 7 13.43 -36.36 -5.98
CA GLY A 7 12.17 -36.79 -6.64
C GLY A 7 10.98 -36.04 -5.98
N THR A 8 10.02 -35.38 -6.64
CA THR A 8 9.29 -35.71 -7.88
C THR A 8 8.46 -34.49 -8.31
N ILE A 9 8.33 -34.27 -9.61
CA ILE A 9 7.43 -33.30 -10.25
C ILE A 9 6.03 -33.93 -10.35
N GLN A 10 4.96 -33.21 -9.98
CA GLN A 10 3.61 -33.61 -10.34
C GLN A 10 2.74 -32.39 -10.68
N TRP A 11 2.26 -32.38 -11.93
CA TRP A 11 1.22 -31.50 -12.45
C TRP A 11 -0.13 -32.20 -12.34
N VAL A 12 -1.19 -31.52 -11.86
CA VAL A 12 -2.60 -31.86 -12.17
C VAL A 12 -3.49 -30.59 -12.18
N LEU A 13 -3.95 -30.27 -13.40
CA LEU A 13 -5.24 -29.78 -13.92
C LEU A 13 -6.21 -28.82 -13.18
N LEU A 14 -6.81 -27.98 -14.04
CA LEU A 14 -7.88 -26.99 -13.91
C LEU A 14 -9.09 -27.38 -13.05
N ALA A 15 -9.65 -26.37 -12.36
CA ALA A 15 -11.09 -26.18 -12.23
C ALA A 15 -11.43 -24.68 -12.41
N ALA A 16 -12.48 -24.43 -13.18
CA ALA A 16 -13.02 -23.11 -13.49
C ALA A 16 -13.99 -22.62 -12.39
N GLY A 17 -13.99 -21.29 -12.17
CA GLY A 17 -15.13 -20.52 -11.68
C GLY A 17 -15.42 -20.56 -10.17
N LEU A 18 -15.14 -19.44 -9.47
CA LEU A 18 -16.00 -18.75 -8.49
C LEU A 18 -15.19 -17.70 -7.69
N SER A 19 -15.61 -16.42 -7.82
CA SER A 19 -15.40 -15.25 -6.95
C SER A 19 -13.99 -14.75 -6.57
N PRO A 20 -13.74 -13.42 -6.58
CA PRO A 20 -12.59 -12.82 -5.92
C PRO A 20 -12.84 -12.82 -4.41
N ALA A 21 -12.35 -13.85 -3.73
CA ALA A 21 -12.32 -13.86 -2.28
C ALA A 21 -11.12 -13.02 -1.82
N LEU A 22 -11.40 -11.86 -1.21
CA LEU A 22 -10.45 -11.13 -0.38
C LEU A 22 -9.96 -12.08 0.74
N GLY A 23 -8.76 -12.61 0.57
CA GLY A 23 -8.10 -13.43 1.59
C GLY A 23 -7.37 -12.53 2.59
N VAL A 24 -8.04 -12.14 3.68
CA VAL A 24 -7.34 -11.63 4.87
C VAL A 24 -6.94 -12.84 5.71
N PHE A 25 -5.67 -13.26 5.63
CA PHE A 25 -5.13 -14.29 6.51
C PHE A 25 -4.65 -13.64 7.80
N ALA A 26 -5.49 -13.63 8.84
CA ALA A 26 -5.06 -13.34 10.19
C ALA A 26 -4.63 -14.65 10.88
N ASP A 27 -3.36 -14.75 11.28
CA ASP A 27 -2.86 -15.83 12.14
C ASP A 27 -2.41 -15.26 13.48
N ALA A 28 -2.74 -15.95 14.57
CA ALA A 28 -2.56 -15.54 15.96
C ALA A 28 -1.11 -15.73 16.46
N GLY A 29 -0.14 -15.36 15.62
CA GLY A 29 1.29 -15.47 15.90
C GLY A 29 2.06 -14.39 15.16
N GLY A 30 1.94 -13.14 15.61
CA GLY A 30 2.83 -12.03 15.20
C GLY A 30 2.99 -11.82 13.69
N ARG A 31 1.99 -12.20 12.88
CA ARG A 31 2.06 -12.00 11.43
C ARG A 31 1.75 -10.55 11.13
N THR A 32 2.74 -9.88 10.56
CA THR A 32 2.63 -8.60 9.89
C THR A 32 1.43 -8.64 8.91
N PRO A 33 0.36 -7.84 9.14
CA PRO A 33 -0.82 -7.87 8.28
C PRO A 33 -0.44 -7.59 6.82
N SER A 34 -1.13 -8.27 5.90
CA SER A 34 -0.94 -8.11 4.46
C SER A 34 -2.26 -8.25 3.72
N VAL A 35 -2.42 -7.50 2.63
CA VAL A 35 -3.59 -7.57 1.74
C VAL A 35 -3.16 -7.52 0.28
N GLN A 36 -3.95 -8.18 -0.56
CA GLN A 36 -3.85 -8.12 -2.02
C GLN A 36 -5.18 -7.68 -2.62
N PHE A 37 -5.10 -6.83 -3.63
CA PHE A 37 -6.23 -6.41 -4.46
C PHE A 37 -5.92 -6.64 -5.93
N ASP A 38 -6.82 -7.32 -6.64
CA ASP A 38 -6.66 -7.56 -8.08
C ASP A 38 -7.35 -6.46 -8.90
N TYR A 39 -6.63 -5.90 -9.87
CA TYR A 39 -7.10 -4.93 -10.85
C TYR A 39 -6.81 -5.46 -12.26
N GLU A 40 -7.42 -4.85 -13.27
CA GLU A 40 -6.89 -4.93 -14.62
C GLU A 40 -5.97 -3.73 -14.83
N PRO A 41 -4.66 -3.90 -15.12
CA PRO A 41 -4.01 -5.10 -15.68
C PRO A 41 -3.09 -5.87 -14.70
N GLY A 42 -3.35 -5.81 -13.39
CA GLY A 42 -2.41 -6.33 -12.39
C GLY A 42 -2.92 -6.24 -10.95
N SER A 43 -2.13 -6.69 -9.99
CA SER A 43 -2.54 -6.71 -8.58
C SER A 43 -1.70 -5.74 -7.76
N VAL A 44 -2.28 -5.22 -6.68
CA VAL A 44 -1.59 -4.41 -5.67
C VAL A 44 -1.47 -5.26 -4.41
N TRP A 45 -0.26 -5.36 -3.88
CA TRP A 45 0.03 -6.08 -2.64
C TRP A 45 0.64 -5.14 -1.63
N LEU A 46 0.22 -5.22 -0.37
CA LEU A 46 0.76 -4.38 0.68
C LEU A 46 0.86 -5.10 2.02
N GLN A 47 1.82 -4.67 2.82
CA GLN A 47 2.15 -5.24 4.11
C GLN A 47 2.58 -4.14 5.10
N ALA A 48 2.09 -4.20 6.33
CA ALA A 48 2.42 -3.23 7.38
C ALA A 48 2.84 -3.91 8.68
N ALA A 49 3.82 -3.35 9.37
CA ALA A 49 4.35 -3.85 10.64
C ALA A 49 4.09 -2.85 11.78
N PRO A 50 4.14 -3.30 13.05
CA PRO A 50 4.22 -2.38 14.18
C PRO A 50 5.39 -1.40 14.01
N PHE A 51 5.19 -0.15 14.43
CA PHE A 51 6.23 0.87 14.39
C PHE A 51 7.25 0.60 15.51
N ASP A 52 8.51 0.39 15.14
CA ASP A 52 9.60 0.22 16.11
C ASP A 52 10.36 1.53 16.30
N ARG A 53 9.99 2.27 17.35
CA ARG A 53 10.63 3.55 17.70
C ARG A 53 12.15 3.44 17.85
N THR A 54 12.71 2.27 18.14
CA THR A 54 14.17 2.11 18.29
C THR A 54 14.92 2.09 16.96
N GLN A 55 14.23 1.85 15.85
CA GLN A 55 14.79 1.83 14.50
C GLN A 55 14.67 3.16 13.77
N HIS A 56 14.03 4.17 14.39
CA HIS A 56 13.70 5.44 13.74
C HIS A 56 14.18 6.64 14.54
N GLN A 57 14.59 7.68 13.83
CA GLN A 57 14.87 8.98 14.40
C GLN A 57 13.63 9.87 14.32
N LEU A 58 13.04 10.18 15.48
CA LEU A 58 11.91 11.12 15.55
C LEU A 58 12.43 12.56 15.66
N GLY A 59 11.89 13.45 14.84
CA GLY A 59 12.11 14.89 14.95
C GLY A 59 10.88 15.59 15.49
N GLU A 60 11.07 16.38 16.53
CA GLU A 60 10.03 17.12 17.25
C GLU A 60 9.97 18.56 16.77
N CYS A 61 8.77 19.10 16.59
CA CYS A 61 8.52 20.51 16.22
C CYS A 61 7.79 21.30 17.32
N GLY A 62 7.71 20.71 18.51
CA GLY A 62 7.08 21.27 19.70
C GLY A 62 7.07 20.24 20.82
N PRO A 63 6.55 20.59 22.01
CA PRO A 63 6.65 19.73 23.20
C PRO A 63 5.85 18.42 23.11
N ARG A 64 5.01 18.24 22.07
CA ARG A 64 4.11 17.08 21.92
C ARG A 64 4.00 16.55 20.49
N TRP A 65 4.63 17.18 19.51
CA TRP A 65 4.38 16.91 18.09
C TRP A 65 5.63 16.37 17.42
N ILE A 66 5.51 15.18 16.85
CA ILE A 66 6.48 14.62 15.90
C ILE A 66 6.16 15.21 14.53
N CYS A 67 7.13 15.84 13.89
CA CYS A 67 7.00 16.39 12.54
C CYS A 67 7.80 15.61 11.50
N THR A 68 8.81 14.85 11.92
CA THR A 68 9.62 14.05 11.00
C THR A 68 9.94 12.68 11.56
N VAL A 69 10.02 11.69 10.67
CA VAL A 69 10.61 10.37 10.94
C VAL A 69 11.77 10.18 9.98
N ASP A 70 12.95 9.85 10.50
CA ASP A 70 14.19 9.70 9.75
C ASP A 70 14.57 10.93 8.92
N GLY A 71 14.30 12.12 9.47
CA GLY A 71 14.59 13.41 8.85
C GLY A 71 13.65 13.78 7.70
N LEU A 72 12.59 13.01 7.45
CA LEU A 72 11.60 13.26 6.40
C LEU A 72 10.24 13.63 7.01
N PRO A 73 9.45 14.51 6.35
CA PRO A 73 8.02 14.63 6.62
C PRO A 73 7.35 13.25 6.48
N PHE A 74 6.36 12.99 7.32
CA PHE A 74 5.65 11.71 7.33
C PHE A 74 4.14 11.90 7.43
N PHE A 75 3.40 10.84 7.11
CA PHE A 75 1.95 10.83 7.04
C PHE A 75 1.37 9.59 7.71
N GLY A 76 0.12 9.70 8.18
CA GLY A 76 -0.60 8.63 8.87
C GLY A 76 -0.96 8.95 10.31
N THR A 77 -0.35 9.98 10.91
CA THR A 77 -0.66 10.45 12.26
C THR A 77 -0.88 11.96 12.30
N ASP A 78 -1.66 12.43 13.26
CA ASP A 78 -1.80 13.86 13.57
C ASP A 78 -0.71 14.29 14.57
N GLY A 79 0.57 14.14 14.19
CA GLY A 79 1.73 14.50 15.00
C GLY A 79 2.05 13.61 16.21
N ASP A 80 1.30 12.54 16.43
CA ASP A 80 1.63 11.48 17.39
C ASP A 80 2.74 10.54 16.87
N VAL A 81 3.27 9.70 17.76
CA VAL A 81 4.16 8.61 17.34
C VAL A 81 3.33 7.54 16.62
N PRO A 82 3.73 7.10 15.40
CA PRO A 82 3.02 6.05 14.68
C PRO A 82 2.84 4.76 15.47
N SER A 83 1.73 4.08 15.24
CA SER A 83 1.51 2.73 15.78
C SER A 83 2.05 1.63 14.86
N SER A 84 2.05 1.89 13.56
CA SER A 84 2.43 0.96 12.50
C SER A 84 3.06 1.69 11.31
N GLN A 85 3.76 0.93 10.47
CA GLN A 85 4.42 1.44 9.27
C GLN A 85 4.12 0.54 8.07
N LEU A 86 3.93 1.15 6.91
CA LEU A 86 3.85 0.42 5.65
C LEU A 86 5.26 -0.04 5.26
N ILE A 87 5.50 -1.35 5.30
CA ILE A 87 6.83 -1.91 5.00
C ILE A 87 6.94 -2.43 3.57
N THR A 88 5.82 -2.70 2.91
CA THR A 88 5.82 -3.06 1.50
C THR A 88 4.56 -2.61 0.80
N LEU A 89 4.74 -2.11 -0.41
CA LEU A 89 3.71 -1.88 -1.39
C LEU A 89 4.28 -2.28 -2.75
N ASP A 90 3.68 -3.30 -3.36
CA ASP A 90 4.12 -3.83 -4.63
C ASP A 90 2.98 -3.84 -5.64
N VAL A 91 3.34 -3.71 -6.91
CA VAL A 91 2.41 -3.94 -8.02
C VAL A 91 2.90 -5.10 -8.87
N LEU A 92 2.00 -6.04 -9.13
CA LEU A 92 2.22 -7.17 -10.01
C LEU A 92 1.62 -6.87 -11.39
N LEU A 93 2.45 -6.74 -12.42
CA LEU A 93 2.06 -6.44 -13.80
C LEU A 93 2.36 -7.65 -14.70
N GLY A 94 1.38 -8.55 -14.87
CA GLY A 94 1.65 -9.89 -15.41
C GLY A 94 2.57 -10.65 -14.44
N ASP A 95 3.69 -11.17 -14.92
CA ASP A 95 4.66 -11.90 -14.07
C ASP A 95 5.73 -10.99 -13.42
N THR A 96 5.61 -9.67 -13.57
CA THR A 96 6.60 -8.71 -13.06
C THR A 96 6.12 -8.06 -11.77
N ARG A 97 6.78 -8.36 -10.64
CA ARG A 97 6.58 -7.66 -9.37
C ARG A 97 7.46 -6.41 -9.33
N VAL A 98 6.85 -5.26 -9.07
CA VAL A 98 7.52 -3.96 -8.98
C VAL A 98 7.32 -3.40 -7.58
N ALA A 99 8.41 -3.21 -6.85
CA ALA A 99 8.36 -2.61 -5.52
C ALA A 99 8.20 -1.09 -5.61
N LEU A 100 7.34 -0.56 -4.73
CA LEU A 100 7.08 0.87 -4.63
C LEU A 100 7.78 1.46 -3.40
N GLU A 101 8.13 2.73 -3.50
CA GLU A 101 8.78 3.49 -2.44
C GLU A 101 7.73 3.92 -1.39
N VAL A 102 7.94 3.55 -0.12
CA VAL A 102 6.96 3.68 0.97
C VAL A 102 7.48 4.44 2.20
N SER A 103 8.67 5.03 2.16
CA SER A 103 9.20 5.84 3.28
C SER A 103 8.24 6.98 3.64
N GLY A 104 8.13 7.30 4.93
CA GLY A 104 7.21 8.35 5.39
C GLY A 104 5.73 7.93 5.42
N MET A 105 5.40 6.66 5.14
CA MET A 105 4.02 6.15 5.13
C MET A 105 3.75 5.29 6.36
N PHE A 106 2.98 5.85 7.30
CA PHE A 106 2.66 5.23 8.57
C PHE A 106 1.15 5.03 8.73
N ASP A 107 0.78 4.22 9.72
CA ASP A 107 -0.62 3.89 10.04
C ASP A 107 -1.52 3.68 8.81
N PRO A 108 -1.13 2.76 7.89
CA PRO A 108 -1.79 2.62 6.59
C PRO A 108 -3.20 2.02 6.64
N TRP A 109 -3.67 1.59 7.81
CA TRP A 109 -5.01 1.01 8.03
C TRP A 109 -5.30 -0.22 7.16
N ILE A 110 -4.43 -1.23 7.24
CA ILE A 110 -4.49 -2.40 6.37
C ILE A 110 -5.24 -3.59 6.98
N ASP A 111 -5.80 -3.43 8.19
CA ASP A 111 -6.66 -4.38 8.87
C ASP A 111 -8.11 -4.31 8.39
N ARG A 112 -8.53 -3.17 7.82
CA ARG A 112 -9.82 -2.98 7.13
C ARG A 112 -9.65 -2.35 5.74
N PRO A 113 -8.86 -2.96 4.87
CA PRO A 113 -8.54 -2.36 3.59
C PRO A 113 -9.74 -2.55 2.64
N VAL A 114 -10.06 -1.53 1.86
CA VAL A 114 -11.10 -1.59 0.83
C VAL A 114 -10.46 -1.36 -0.53
N LYS A 115 -10.92 -2.09 -1.55
CA LYS A 115 -10.32 -2.05 -2.89
C LYS A 115 -10.33 -0.63 -3.47
N GLU A 116 -11.37 0.13 -3.17
CA GLU A 116 -11.62 1.49 -3.62
C GLU A 116 -10.60 2.50 -3.09
N GLN A 117 -9.76 2.12 -2.11
CA GLN A 117 -8.62 2.93 -1.69
C GLN A 117 -7.54 3.01 -2.76
N PHE A 118 -7.52 2.12 -3.76
CA PHE A 118 -6.48 2.13 -4.79
C PHE A 118 -7.06 2.18 -6.20
N SER A 119 -6.28 2.76 -7.10
CA SER A 119 -6.54 2.71 -8.53
C SER A 119 -5.25 2.47 -9.29
N LEU A 120 -5.18 1.32 -9.96
CA LEU A 120 -4.12 0.98 -10.88
C LEU A 120 -4.64 1.21 -12.31
N THR A 121 -4.06 2.18 -13.00
CA THR A 121 -4.50 2.56 -14.36
C THR A 121 -3.34 2.52 -15.34
N ARG A 122 -3.62 2.11 -16.58
CA ARG A 122 -2.65 2.23 -17.67
C ARG A 122 -2.68 3.68 -18.17
N TYR A 123 -1.54 4.37 -18.12
CA TYR A 123 -1.40 5.75 -18.58
C TYR A 123 -0.93 5.82 -20.04
N ALA A 124 0.04 4.98 -20.40
CA ALA A 124 0.51 4.79 -21.76
C ALA A 124 1.02 3.35 -21.96
N GLU A 125 1.48 3.01 -23.15
CA GLU A 125 2.10 1.71 -23.38
C GLU A 125 3.34 1.54 -22.48
N GLY A 126 3.35 0.47 -21.68
CA GLY A 126 4.45 0.20 -20.75
C GLY A 126 4.52 1.12 -19.52
N LEU A 127 3.51 1.95 -19.30
CA LEU A 127 3.47 2.96 -18.23
C LEU A 127 2.13 2.95 -17.51
N TRP A 128 2.18 2.81 -16.18
CA TRP A 128 1.02 2.72 -15.30
C TRP A 128 1.10 3.74 -14.19
N VAL A 129 -0.06 4.10 -13.64
CA VAL A 129 -0.17 4.95 -12.46
C VAL A 129 -0.94 4.17 -11.39
N LEU A 130 -0.33 4.04 -10.21
CA LEU A 130 -1.04 3.64 -9.00
C LEU A 130 -1.34 4.90 -8.18
N ARG A 131 -2.57 5.05 -7.75
CA ARG A 131 -2.98 5.97 -6.69
C ARG A 131 -3.49 5.17 -5.50
N GLY A 132 -3.15 5.58 -4.29
CA GLY A 132 -3.58 4.94 -3.06
C GLY A 132 -4.00 5.99 -2.03
N ARG A 133 -5.11 5.74 -1.35
CA ARG A 133 -5.54 6.43 -0.13
C ARG A 133 -5.25 5.52 1.07
N PHE A 134 -4.67 6.09 2.11
CA PHE A 134 -4.26 5.39 3.32
C PHE A 134 -4.81 6.11 4.54
N SER A 135 -5.07 5.35 5.60
CA SER A 135 -5.79 5.81 6.80
C SER A 135 -7.23 6.26 6.48
N ASP A 136 -8.14 6.06 7.43
CA ASP A 136 -9.57 6.38 7.30
C ASP A 136 -10.02 7.55 8.20
N GLY A 137 -9.09 8.18 8.92
CA GLY A 137 -9.37 9.23 9.91
C GLY A 137 -8.69 10.57 9.66
N ALA A 138 -8.47 11.33 10.74
CA ALA A 138 -7.97 12.71 10.74
C ALA A 138 -6.55 12.90 10.14
N ALA A 139 -5.82 11.81 9.91
CA ALA A 139 -4.51 11.82 9.28
C ALA A 139 -4.46 11.04 7.96
N ALA A 140 -5.61 10.94 7.27
CA ALA A 140 -5.69 10.29 5.97
C ALA A 140 -4.76 10.95 4.95
N TYR A 141 -4.09 10.14 4.14
CA TYR A 141 -3.10 10.62 3.18
C TYR A 141 -3.16 9.86 1.86
N HIS A 142 -2.58 10.45 0.83
CA HIS A 142 -2.55 9.90 -0.52
C HIS A 142 -1.12 9.72 -1.02
N GLY A 143 -0.92 8.67 -1.81
CA GLY A 143 0.30 8.44 -2.56
C GLY A 143 0.00 8.20 -4.05
N GLN A 144 0.91 8.63 -4.91
CA GLN A 144 0.86 8.34 -6.34
C GLN A 144 2.22 7.85 -6.85
N TRP A 145 2.21 6.77 -7.60
CA TRP A 145 3.39 6.18 -8.22
C TRP A 145 3.23 6.08 -9.72
N LEU A 146 4.30 6.42 -10.44
CA LEU A 146 4.46 6.14 -11.85
C LEU A 146 5.27 4.85 -12.00
N ILE A 147 4.73 3.87 -12.70
CA ILE A 147 5.20 2.49 -12.67
C ILE A 147 5.52 2.01 -14.09
N THR A 148 6.65 1.32 -14.23
CA THR A 148 7.01 0.52 -15.40
C THR A 148 7.41 -0.88 -14.95
N LYS A 149 7.56 -1.82 -15.88
CA LYS A 149 8.11 -3.16 -15.55
C LYS A 149 9.56 -3.13 -15.02
N LYS A 150 10.27 -2.01 -15.16
CA LYS A 150 11.67 -1.87 -14.70
C LYS A 150 11.78 -1.27 -13.31
N GLY A 151 10.70 -0.72 -12.76
CA GLY A 151 10.71 0.03 -11.51
C GLY A 151 9.61 1.07 -11.45
N ALA A 152 9.53 1.76 -10.32
CA ALA A 152 8.57 2.80 -10.06
C ALA A 152 9.21 4.01 -9.38
N ILE A 153 8.57 5.15 -9.53
CA ILE A 153 8.90 6.37 -8.78
C ILE A 153 7.65 6.88 -8.08
N ARG A 154 7.79 7.29 -6.81
CA ARG A 154 6.74 8.01 -6.11
C ARG A 154 6.75 9.46 -6.61
N THR A 155 5.62 9.89 -7.14
CA THR A 155 5.44 11.23 -7.71
C THR A 155 4.79 12.19 -6.73
N GLN A 156 3.95 11.67 -5.82
CA GLN A 156 3.25 12.47 -4.81
C GLN A 156 3.08 11.65 -3.52
N LEU A 157 3.18 12.33 -2.39
CA LEU A 157 2.81 11.87 -1.06
C LEU A 157 2.35 13.09 -0.26
N GLY A 158 1.21 13.03 0.40
CA GLY A 158 0.68 14.19 1.11
C GLY A 158 -0.66 13.94 1.81
N PRO A 159 -1.10 14.90 2.64
CA PRO A 159 -2.36 14.78 3.37
C PRO A 159 -3.53 14.87 2.38
N SER A 160 -4.64 14.23 2.73
CA SER A 160 -5.82 14.17 1.84
C SER A 160 -6.34 15.55 1.48
N GLU A 161 -6.32 16.50 2.41
CA GLU A 161 -6.79 17.88 2.25
C GLU A 161 -6.05 18.65 1.15
N LEU A 162 -4.76 18.36 0.95
CA LEU A 162 -3.93 19.05 -0.05
C LEU A 162 -3.87 18.29 -1.38
N LEU A 163 -4.13 16.98 -1.36
CA LEU A 163 -4.05 16.11 -2.53
C LEU A 163 -5.44 15.65 -2.99
N CYS A 164 -6.50 16.41 -2.73
CA CYS A 164 -7.85 16.10 -3.22
C CYS A 164 -7.92 15.91 -4.74
N ASP A 165 -7.03 16.54 -5.52
CA ASP A 165 -6.95 16.34 -6.98
C ASP A 165 -6.42 14.94 -7.37
N LEU A 166 -5.78 14.23 -6.44
CA LEU A 166 -5.44 12.81 -6.59
C LEU A 166 -6.60 11.88 -6.22
N CYS A 167 -7.70 12.39 -5.67
CA CYS A 167 -8.88 11.58 -5.40
C CYS A 167 -9.30 10.89 -6.70
N LEU A 168 -9.42 9.57 -6.62
CA LEU A 168 -9.85 8.75 -7.74
C LEU A 168 -11.16 9.34 -8.30
N PRO A 169 -11.31 9.52 -9.62
CA PRO A 169 -12.56 9.99 -10.15
C PRO A 169 -13.64 9.01 -9.72
N ALA A 170 -14.59 9.49 -8.91
CA ALA A 170 -15.74 8.71 -8.51
C ALA A 170 -16.46 8.26 -9.79
N ILE A 171 -16.40 6.96 -10.08
CA ILE A 171 -17.42 6.34 -10.90
C ILE A 171 -18.69 6.52 -10.07
N THR A 172 -19.54 7.47 -10.49
CA THR A 172 -20.75 7.99 -9.83
C THR A 172 -20.58 9.16 -8.84
N GLY A 173 -20.61 10.38 -9.38
CA GLY A 173 -21.48 11.50 -8.97
C GLY A 173 -21.63 11.98 -7.52
N TYR A 174 -20.91 11.46 -6.51
CA TYR A 174 -21.27 11.72 -5.11
C TYR A 174 -20.15 12.18 -4.16
N VAL A 175 -18.97 12.56 -4.65
CA VAL A 175 -17.82 12.89 -3.76
C VAL A 175 -17.21 14.28 -4.03
N GLN A 176 -18.03 15.26 -4.41
CA GLN A 176 -17.58 16.66 -4.32
C GLN A 176 -17.72 17.20 -2.88
N GLU A 177 -18.57 16.60 -2.04
CA GLU A 177 -18.89 17.13 -0.70
C GLU A 177 -17.83 16.83 0.37
N GLN A 178 -16.94 15.85 0.18
CA GLN A 178 -15.87 15.55 1.15
C GLN A 178 -14.57 16.32 0.90
N CYS A 179 -14.45 17.06 -0.21
CA CYS A 179 -13.29 17.93 -0.48
C CYS A 179 -13.56 19.41 -0.11
N ASN A 180 -14.75 19.72 0.40
CA ASN A 180 -15.24 21.10 0.64
C ASN A 180 -15.67 21.36 2.10
N GLN A 181 -15.28 20.50 3.05
CA GLN A 181 -15.46 20.76 4.48
C GLN A 181 -14.10 20.89 5.17
#